data_AF-A9WB49-F1
#
_entry.id   AF-A9WB49-F1
#
_cell.length_a   1.000
_cell.length_b   1.000
_cell.length_c   1.000
_cell.angle_alpha   90.00
_cell.angle_beta   90.00
_cell.angle_gamma   90.00
#
_symmetry.space_group_name_H-M   'P 1'
#
loop_
_entity.id
_entity.type
_entity.pdbx_description
1 polymer ?
#
loop_
_entity_poly.entity_id
_entity_poly.type
_entity_poly.pdbx_seq_one_letter_code
_entity_poly.pdbx_strand_id
1 'polypeptide(L)'
;MREIIKFRVEISKEEATHRPQWEREVLQILEPLGFIAIERWPNPRVLTFQFDHYPAQLDEVWQHLQARGFYGSVWERREYTPTELLDAAFLRLGTEAVVSSVDGTLRWDWVTICPHCGFAEERWDWQHLQISDLPTGPHLAAVDWHPLVVSAPLAEALQQADVTGLSLIPVGPERPAGWYALQPTHLLPPLLVPPTRMRRLPTATPHCARDHHWESPTSELYYRQDGFAAADVNASYEVFGDGGRATGRIVIISNRVYRLLLAMGVTQLVGCEPIRVVASA
;
A
#
# COMPACT_ATOMS: atom_id res chain seq x y z
N MET A 1 4.30 22.88 2.67
CA MET A 1 3.99 21.59 2.01
C MET A 1 5.24 21.18 1.26
N ARG A 2 5.89 20.08 1.67
CA ARG A 2 7.01 19.50 0.93
C ARG A 2 6.42 18.36 0.09
N GLU A 3 6.31 18.57 -1.21
CA GLU A 3 6.09 17.46 -2.12
C GLU A 3 7.39 16.68 -2.21
N ILE A 4 7.28 15.36 -2.21
CA ILE A 4 8.40 14.44 -2.21
C ILE A 4 8.17 13.41 -3.27
N ILE A 5 9.25 13.12 -3.99
CA ILE A 5 9.22 12.25 -5.14
C ILE A 5 10.08 11.07 -4.81
N LYS A 6 9.44 9.92 -4.55
CA LYS A 6 10.13 8.65 -4.35
C LYS A 6 10.25 7.95 -5.69
N PHE A 7 11.47 7.78 -6.17
CA PHE A 7 11.75 6.92 -7.32
C PHE A 7 12.23 5.56 -6.81
N ARG A 8 11.47 4.52 -7.13
CA ARG A 8 11.85 3.13 -6.87
C ARG A 8 12.50 2.54 -8.12
N VAL A 9 13.59 1.81 -7.92
CA VAL A 9 14.22 0.97 -8.93
C VAL A 9 14.22 -0.46 -8.44
N GLU A 10 13.69 -1.37 -9.25
CA GLU A 10 13.48 -2.77 -8.91
C GLU A 10 14.12 -3.70 -9.96
N ILE A 11 14.49 -4.90 -9.53
CA ILE A 11 14.99 -5.97 -10.39
C ILE A 11 14.20 -7.26 -10.15
N SER A 12 13.99 -8.08 -11.19
CA SER A 12 13.27 -9.35 -11.04
C SER A 12 14.02 -10.33 -10.13
N LYS A 13 13.31 -11.29 -9.52
CA LYS A 13 13.92 -12.29 -8.60
C LYS A 13 14.98 -13.15 -9.33
N GLU A 14 14.71 -13.49 -10.59
CA GLU A 14 15.60 -14.29 -11.43
C GLU A 14 16.86 -13.49 -11.79
N GLU A 15 16.71 -12.27 -12.32
CA GLU A 15 17.85 -11.42 -12.67
C GLU A 15 18.67 -11.02 -11.45
N ALA A 16 18.06 -10.73 -10.29
CA ALA A 16 18.78 -10.42 -9.05
C ALA A 16 19.71 -11.57 -8.62
N THR A 17 19.30 -12.82 -8.84
CA THR A 17 20.10 -14.02 -8.56
C THR A 17 21.31 -14.13 -9.50
N HIS A 18 21.16 -13.68 -10.75
CA HIS A 18 22.23 -13.73 -11.76
C HIS A 18 23.08 -12.45 -11.86
N ARG A 19 22.63 -11.35 -11.24
CA ARG A 19 23.25 -10.01 -11.28
C ARG A 19 23.49 -9.48 -9.85
N PRO A 20 24.37 -10.12 -9.05
CA PRO A 20 24.57 -9.76 -7.64
C PRO A 20 25.18 -8.35 -7.40
N GLN A 21 25.58 -7.64 -8.46
CA GLN A 21 26.09 -6.26 -8.39
C GLN A 21 25.06 -5.21 -8.86
N TRP A 22 23.80 -5.60 -9.10
CA TRP A 22 22.77 -4.72 -9.68
C TRP A 22 22.61 -3.38 -8.93
N GLU A 23 22.70 -3.38 -7.58
CA GLU A 23 22.64 -2.15 -6.78
C GLU A 23 23.72 -1.15 -7.19
N ARG A 24 24.96 -1.62 -7.39
CA ARG A 24 26.09 -0.78 -7.81
C ARG A 24 25.88 -0.26 -9.23
N GLU A 25 25.31 -1.05 -10.13
CA GLU A 25 25.02 -0.62 -11.49
C GLU A 25 23.93 0.48 -11.53
N VAL A 26 22.92 0.38 -10.66
CA VAL A 26 21.90 1.42 -10.47
C VAL A 26 22.51 2.69 -9.87
N LEU A 27 23.31 2.57 -8.80
CA LEU A 27 23.99 3.71 -8.18
C LEU A 27 24.96 4.41 -9.14
N GLN A 28 25.69 3.67 -9.99
CA GLN A 28 26.57 4.25 -11.01
C GLN A 28 25.84 5.08 -12.09
N ILE A 29 24.54 4.82 -12.32
CA ILE A 29 23.71 5.65 -13.22
C ILE A 29 23.21 6.90 -12.48
N LEU A 30 22.87 6.73 -11.19
CA LEU A 30 22.04 7.68 -10.45
C LEU A 30 22.85 8.68 -9.59
N GLU A 31 23.88 8.22 -8.87
CA GLU A 31 24.71 9.10 -8.03
C GLU A 31 25.35 10.27 -8.81
N PRO A 32 25.88 10.10 -10.06
CA PRO A 32 26.43 11.20 -10.83
C PRO A 32 25.42 12.29 -11.21
N LEU A 33 24.13 11.97 -11.16
CA LEU A 33 23.02 12.89 -11.47
C LEU A 33 22.44 13.54 -10.20
N GLY A 34 23.07 13.30 -9.04
CA GLY A 34 22.65 13.82 -7.73
C GLY A 34 21.60 12.96 -7.03
N PHE A 35 21.32 11.75 -7.52
CA PHE A 35 20.29 10.87 -6.95
C PHE A 35 20.91 10.03 -5.83
N ILE A 36 20.62 10.41 -4.58
CA ILE A 36 21.11 9.70 -3.39
C ILE A 36 20.06 8.67 -2.96
N ALA A 37 20.46 7.40 -2.85
CA ALA A 37 19.59 6.35 -2.29
C ALA A 37 19.41 6.59 -0.78
N ILE A 38 18.16 6.74 -0.34
CA ILE A 38 17.84 7.00 1.07
C ILE A 38 17.40 5.76 1.84
N GLU A 39 16.97 4.71 1.13
CA GLU A 39 16.33 3.55 1.73
C GLU A 39 16.68 2.30 0.91
N ARG A 40 17.39 1.36 1.55
CA ARG A 40 17.50 -0.01 1.04
C ARG A 40 16.36 -0.79 1.69
N TRP A 41 15.37 -1.17 0.88
CA TRP A 41 14.20 -1.86 1.39
C TRP A 41 14.58 -3.23 1.97
N PRO A 42 13.85 -3.77 2.97
CA PRO A 42 14.10 -5.12 3.48
C PRO A 42 13.91 -6.20 2.41
N ASN A 43 13.27 -5.88 1.29
CA ASN A 43 13.31 -6.66 0.05
C ASN A 43 14.62 -6.36 -0.73
N PRO A 44 15.57 -7.30 -0.87
CA PRO A 44 16.92 -7.09 -1.44
C PRO A 44 16.94 -6.92 -2.98
N ARG A 45 15.87 -6.34 -3.53
CA ARG A 45 15.59 -6.17 -4.97
C ARG A 45 15.06 -4.76 -5.28
N VAL A 46 15.01 -3.85 -4.30
CA VAL A 46 14.42 -2.51 -4.43
C VAL A 46 15.36 -1.46 -3.82
N LEU A 47 15.72 -0.45 -4.62
CA LEU A 47 16.36 0.78 -4.15
C LEU A 47 15.37 1.94 -4.24
N THR A 48 15.26 2.74 -3.17
CA THR A 48 14.42 3.95 -3.17
C THR A 48 15.29 5.21 -3.06
N PHE A 49 15.05 6.12 -4.00
CA PHE A 49 15.63 7.46 -4.08
C PHE A 49 14.55 8.48 -3.74
N GLN A 50 14.93 9.60 -3.13
CA GLN A 50 13.99 10.64 -2.70
C GLN A 50 14.45 12.03 -3.13
N PHE A 51 13.54 12.80 -3.71
CA PHE A 51 13.77 14.18 -4.17
C PHE A 51 12.72 15.12 -3.62
N ASP A 52 13.11 16.39 -3.46
CA ASP A 52 12.20 17.48 -3.05
C ASP A 52 11.43 18.09 -4.23
N HIS A 53 11.90 17.86 -5.46
CA HIS A 53 11.34 18.38 -6.71
C HIS A 53 11.57 17.36 -7.83
N TYR A 54 10.78 17.41 -8.92
CA TYR A 54 10.90 16.47 -10.03
C TYR A 54 12.26 16.67 -10.72
N PRO A 55 13.16 15.67 -10.70
CA PRO A 55 14.45 15.79 -11.39
C PRO A 55 14.18 15.90 -12.89
N ALA A 56 14.65 16.97 -13.54
CA ALA A 56 14.40 17.20 -14.97
C ALA A 56 14.95 16.07 -15.89
N GLN A 57 15.84 15.23 -15.36
CA GLN A 57 16.45 14.07 -16.02
C GLN A 57 15.74 12.75 -15.71
N LEU A 58 14.72 12.72 -14.84
CA LEU A 58 14.14 11.48 -14.32
C LEU A 58 13.58 10.58 -15.44
N ASP A 59 12.94 11.16 -16.46
CA ASP A 59 12.42 10.42 -17.61
C ASP A 59 13.51 9.76 -18.47
N GLU A 60 14.62 10.47 -18.72
CA GLU A 60 15.77 9.97 -19.47
C GLU A 60 16.50 8.86 -18.70
N VAL A 61 16.72 9.10 -17.41
CA VAL A 61 17.25 8.13 -16.44
C VAL A 61 16.40 6.88 -16.39
N TRP A 62 15.08 7.04 -16.37
CA TRP A 62 14.13 5.94 -16.31
C TRP A 62 14.19 5.09 -17.57
N GLN A 63 14.21 5.71 -18.76
CA GLN A 63 14.41 5.00 -20.03
C GLN A 63 15.76 4.24 -20.06
N HIS A 64 16.83 4.82 -19.51
CA HIS A 64 18.15 4.18 -19.45
C HIS A 64 18.18 2.97 -18.50
N LEU A 65 17.44 3.03 -17.40
CA LEU A 65 17.26 1.92 -16.46
C LEU A 65 16.41 0.80 -17.08
N GLN A 66 15.29 1.14 -17.72
CA GLN A 66 14.44 0.18 -18.45
C GLN A 66 15.22 -0.56 -19.54
N ALA A 67 16.04 0.14 -20.32
CA ALA A 67 16.91 -0.45 -21.34
C ALA A 67 17.95 -1.44 -20.78
N ARG A 68 18.18 -1.45 -19.46
CA ARG A 68 19.09 -2.35 -18.73
C ARG A 68 18.35 -3.42 -17.92
N GLY A 69 17.04 -3.62 -18.15
CA GLY A 69 16.21 -4.64 -17.48
C GLY A 69 15.70 -4.22 -16.10
N PHE A 70 15.85 -2.94 -15.71
CA PHE A 70 15.32 -2.46 -14.44
C PHE A 70 13.86 -2.02 -14.55
N TYR A 71 13.09 -2.35 -13.52
CA TYR A 71 11.74 -1.87 -13.29
C TYR A 71 11.77 -0.72 -12.29
N GLY A 72 10.64 -0.07 -12.06
CA GLY A 72 10.62 1.14 -11.27
C GLY A 72 9.35 1.95 -11.42
N SER A 73 9.16 2.85 -10.46
CA SER A 73 7.95 3.64 -10.30
C SER A 73 8.28 4.97 -9.62
N VAL A 74 7.63 6.04 -10.08
CA VAL A 74 7.78 7.39 -9.53
C VAL A 74 6.53 7.73 -8.74
N TRP A 75 6.72 8.06 -7.46
CA TRP A 75 5.64 8.37 -6.53
C TRP A 75 5.80 9.79 -6.03
N GLU A 76 5.00 10.71 -6.58
CA GLU A 76 4.85 12.06 -6.03
C GLU A 76 3.86 12.01 -4.87
N ARG A 77 4.32 12.27 -3.65
CA ARG A 77 3.46 12.46 -2.47
C ARG A 77 3.98 13.55 -1.58
N ARG A 78 3.04 14.29 -0.99
CA ARG A 78 3.31 15.20 0.12
C ARG A 78 3.82 14.42 1.34
N GLU A 79 4.91 14.88 1.95
CA GLU A 79 5.25 14.51 3.32
C GLU A 79 4.34 15.27 4.29
N TYR A 80 3.76 14.56 5.26
CA TYR A 80 2.93 15.14 6.31
C TYR A 80 3.70 15.19 7.63
N THR A 81 3.59 16.32 8.33
CA THR A 81 4.14 16.44 9.68
C THR A 81 3.37 15.55 10.67
N PRO A 82 3.98 15.12 11.78
CA PRO A 82 3.28 14.39 12.84
C PRO A 82 2.02 15.12 13.34
N THR A 83 2.04 16.45 13.40
CA THR A 83 0.89 17.28 13.76
C THR A 83 -0.26 17.14 12.76
N GLU A 84 0.02 17.23 11.45
CA GLU A 84 -1.02 17.06 10.41
C GLU A 84 -1.65 15.66 10.44
N LEU A 85 -0.87 14.62 10.76
CA LEU A 85 -1.37 13.25 10.93
C LEU A 85 -2.21 13.12 12.22
N LEU A 86 -1.80 13.78 13.31
CA LEU A 86 -2.54 13.78 14.58
C LEU A 86 -3.83 14.61 14.55
N ASP A 87 -3.92 15.63 13.69
CA ASP A 87 -5.10 16.49 13.51
C ASP A 87 -6.08 15.95 12.46
N ALA A 88 -5.64 15.06 11.55
CA ALA A 88 -6.47 14.48 10.51
C ALA A 88 -7.54 13.53 11.09
N ALA A 89 -8.82 13.80 10.85
CA ALA A 89 -9.93 12.97 11.35
C ALA A 89 -9.86 11.50 10.89
N PHE A 90 -9.45 11.28 9.64
CA PHE A 90 -9.21 9.97 9.05
C PHE A 90 -7.90 9.98 8.27
N LEU A 91 -7.23 8.84 8.22
CA LEU A 91 -5.98 8.63 7.51
C LEU A 91 -6.07 7.34 6.70
N ARG A 92 -5.46 7.32 5.51
CA ARG A 92 -5.01 6.05 4.93
C ARG A 92 -3.97 5.44 5.85
N LEU A 93 -4.08 4.15 6.11
CA LEU A 93 -3.05 3.37 6.77
C LEU A 93 -2.03 2.90 5.74
N GLY A 94 -0.75 3.07 6.06
CA GLY A 94 0.38 2.52 5.32
C GLY A 94 1.36 1.84 6.27
N THR A 95 2.08 0.83 5.76
CA THR A 95 3.16 0.14 6.48
C THR A 95 4.30 -0.20 5.53
N GLU A 96 5.54 -0.13 6.02
CA GLU A 96 6.73 -0.62 5.33
C GLU A 96 7.08 -2.07 5.67
N ALA A 97 6.54 -2.60 6.78
CA ALA A 97 6.77 -3.99 7.16
C ALA A 97 5.97 -4.90 6.22
N VAL A 98 6.68 -5.74 5.46
CA VAL A 98 6.10 -6.73 4.54
C VAL A 98 6.54 -8.13 4.95
N VAL A 99 5.63 -9.10 4.88
CA VAL A 99 5.90 -10.54 5.02
C VAL A 99 5.37 -11.31 3.84
N SER A 100 5.94 -12.49 3.58
CA SER A 100 5.46 -13.38 2.53
C SER A 100 4.34 -14.28 3.05
N SER A 101 3.35 -14.58 2.20
CA SER A 101 2.41 -15.68 2.47
C SER A 101 3.05 -17.05 2.22
N VAL A 102 2.46 -18.10 2.78
CA VAL A 102 2.78 -19.48 2.38
C VAL A 102 2.14 -19.75 1.02
N ASP A 103 2.90 -20.34 0.08
CA ASP A 103 2.46 -20.60 -1.29
C ASP A 103 1.07 -21.26 -1.35
N GLY A 104 0.14 -20.64 -2.09
CA GLY A 104 -1.21 -21.16 -2.29
C GLY A 104 -2.18 -20.99 -1.11
N THR A 105 -1.78 -20.31 -0.03
CA THR A 105 -2.64 -19.95 1.11
C THR A 105 -3.26 -18.57 0.95
N LEU A 106 -2.46 -17.57 0.57
CA LEU A 106 -2.96 -16.30 0.03
C LEU A 106 -3.35 -16.53 -1.44
N ARG A 107 -4.50 -17.17 -1.64
CA ARG A 107 -5.11 -17.27 -2.96
C ARG A 107 -5.68 -15.91 -3.34
N TRP A 108 -4.81 -15.05 -3.85
CA TRP A 108 -5.18 -14.22 -4.98
C TRP A 108 -5.76 -15.17 -6.03
N ASP A 109 -7.09 -15.23 -6.12
CA ASP A 109 -7.72 -15.73 -7.34
C ASP A 109 -7.42 -14.66 -8.41
N TRP A 110 -6.24 -14.80 -9.02
CA TRP A 110 -5.68 -13.89 -10.03
C TRP A 110 -6.50 -13.84 -11.30
N VAL A 111 -7.32 -14.87 -11.49
CA VAL A 111 -8.33 -14.87 -12.53
C VAL A 111 -9.32 -13.73 -12.22
N THR A 112 -9.70 -13.55 -10.95
CA THR A 112 -10.67 -12.54 -10.43
C THR A 112 -10.16 -11.10 -10.26
N ILE A 113 -9.46 -10.48 -11.24
CA ILE A 113 -8.99 -9.07 -11.10
C ILE A 113 -9.46 -8.08 -12.21
N CYS A 114 -10.21 -8.54 -13.24
CA CYS A 114 -11.42 -7.83 -13.73
C CYS A 114 -12.32 -8.80 -14.52
N PRO A 115 -13.62 -8.94 -14.19
CA PRO A 115 -14.57 -9.58 -15.07
C PRO A 115 -14.88 -8.58 -16.15
N HIS A 116 -14.68 -8.95 -17.40
CA HIS A 116 -15.89 -9.05 -18.24
C HIS A 116 -16.36 -10.47 -18.50
N CYS A 117 -15.78 -11.37 -17.72
CA CYS A 117 -15.63 -12.78 -18.01
C CYS A 117 -15.78 -13.69 -16.77
N GLY A 118 -15.89 -13.17 -15.53
CA GLY A 118 -16.45 -13.97 -14.42
C GLY A 118 -16.27 -13.59 -12.92
N PHE A 119 -15.19 -13.06 -12.34
CA PHE A 119 -14.02 -12.36 -12.88
C PHE A 119 -13.44 -11.24 -11.93
N ALA A 120 -14.09 -10.81 -10.82
CA ALA A 120 -13.46 -10.13 -9.64
C ALA A 120 -14.35 -10.00 -8.39
N GLU A 121 -14.17 -10.92 -7.43
CA GLU A 121 -14.59 -10.74 -6.04
C GLU A 121 -13.30 -10.77 -5.19
N GLU A 122 -13.22 -9.92 -4.16
CA GLU A 122 -12.07 -9.86 -3.25
C GLU A 122 -12.08 -11.07 -2.30
N ARG A 123 -11.85 -12.26 -2.87
CA ARG A 123 -11.81 -13.54 -2.16
C ARG A 123 -10.42 -13.79 -1.59
N TRP A 124 -10.08 -12.99 -0.58
CA TRP A 124 -9.15 -13.49 0.41
C TRP A 124 -9.78 -14.73 1.04
N ASP A 125 -9.13 -15.88 0.88
CA ASP A 125 -9.42 -17.01 1.74
C ASP A 125 -8.78 -16.76 3.11
N TRP A 126 -9.34 -15.78 3.83
CA TRP A 126 -8.83 -15.29 5.12
C TRP A 126 -8.68 -16.42 6.16
N GLN A 127 -9.47 -17.49 6.03
CA GLN A 127 -9.45 -18.64 6.91
C GLN A 127 -8.29 -19.61 6.62
N HIS A 128 -7.77 -19.60 5.39
CA HIS A 128 -6.64 -20.43 4.97
C HIS A 128 -5.31 -19.65 4.89
N LEU A 129 -5.34 -18.32 4.92
CA LEU A 129 -4.16 -17.45 4.92
C LEU A 129 -3.13 -17.88 5.98
N GLN A 130 -1.90 -18.12 5.53
CA GLN A 130 -0.73 -18.37 6.38
C GLN A 130 0.42 -17.47 5.92
N ILE A 131 1.32 -17.12 6.84
CA ILE A 131 2.51 -16.29 6.56
C ILE A 131 3.76 -17.10 6.86
N SER A 132 4.74 -17.09 5.94
CA SER A 132 5.97 -17.89 6.08
C SER A 132 7.00 -17.25 7.00
N ASP A 133 7.01 -15.92 7.03
CA ASP A 133 8.01 -15.12 7.72
C ASP A 133 7.40 -14.43 8.94
N LEU A 134 8.06 -14.59 10.09
CA LEU A 134 7.69 -13.91 11.33
C LEU A 134 8.20 -12.47 11.32
N PRO A 135 7.33 -11.45 11.46
CA PRO A 135 7.80 -10.11 11.78
C PRO A 135 8.38 -10.10 13.21
N THR A 136 9.71 -10.09 13.35
CA THR A 136 10.35 -9.86 14.65
C THR A 136 10.40 -8.37 14.97
N GLY A 137 9.48 -7.91 15.82
CA GLY A 137 9.41 -6.54 16.31
C GLY A 137 8.14 -5.76 15.95
N PRO A 138 7.71 -5.68 14.66
CA PRO A 138 6.57 -4.85 14.30
C PRO A 138 5.24 -5.51 14.68
N HIS A 139 4.27 -4.70 15.11
CA HIS A 139 2.93 -5.16 15.52
C HIS A 139 1.90 -5.24 14.36
N LEU A 140 2.26 -4.78 13.16
CA LEU A 140 1.44 -4.62 11.95
C LEU A 140 2.33 -4.86 10.72
N ALA A 141 1.90 -5.66 9.76
CA ALA A 141 2.62 -5.89 8.49
C ALA A 141 1.63 -6.06 7.33
N ALA A 142 2.10 -5.90 6.09
CA ALA A 142 1.39 -6.29 4.90
C ALA A 142 1.87 -7.67 4.43
N VAL A 143 0.96 -8.60 4.17
CA VAL A 143 1.28 -9.90 3.57
C VAL A 143 1.28 -9.73 2.05
N ASP A 144 2.40 -9.99 1.38
CA ASP A 144 2.55 -9.82 -0.07
C ASP A 144 1.92 -8.51 -0.60
N TRP A 145 2.22 -7.41 0.12
CA TRP A 145 1.71 -6.03 -0.09
C TRP A 145 0.25 -5.77 0.30
N HIS A 146 -0.62 -6.79 0.26
CA HIS A 146 -1.96 -6.76 0.85
C HIS A 146 -2.45 -8.22 1.03
N PRO A 147 -3.06 -8.61 2.16
CA PRO A 147 -3.70 -7.78 3.19
C PRO A 147 -2.81 -7.38 4.36
N LEU A 148 -3.36 -6.53 5.25
CA LEU A 148 -2.72 -6.20 6.51
C LEU A 148 -2.97 -7.30 7.56
N VAL A 149 -1.92 -7.65 8.30
CA VAL A 149 -1.96 -8.52 9.47
C VAL A 149 -1.47 -7.77 10.70
N VAL A 150 -2.06 -8.06 11.86
CA VAL A 150 -1.71 -7.49 13.16
C VAL A 150 -1.36 -8.59 14.16
N SER A 151 -0.38 -8.32 15.01
CA SER A 151 0.02 -9.19 16.11
C SER A 151 -1.07 -9.29 17.19
N ALA A 152 -1.10 -10.38 17.95
CA ALA A 152 -2.08 -10.59 19.02
C ALA A 152 -2.18 -9.42 20.03
N PRO A 153 -1.08 -8.81 20.54
CA PRO A 153 -1.20 -7.66 21.44
C PRO A 153 -1.90 -6.44 20.81
N LEU A 154 -1.73 -6.22 19.50
CA LEU A 154 -2.43 -5.15 18.79
C LEU A 154 -3.89 -5.54 18.49
N ALA A 155 -4.16 -6.82 18.15
CA ALA A 155 -5.51 -7.33 17.99
C ALA A 155 -6.35 -7.17 19.27
N GLU A 156 -5.77 -7.53 20.42
CA GLU A 156 -6.37 -7.33 21.74
C GLU A 156 -6.59 -5.85 22.05
N ALA A 157 -5.61 -4.97 21.77
CA ALA A 157 -5.75 -3.53 21.97
C ALA A 157 -6.86 -2.90 21.10
N LEU A 158 -6.99 -3.34 19.84
CA LEU A 158 -8.09 -2.92 18.94
C LEU A 158 -9.46 -3.36 19.48
N GLN A 159 -9.55 -4.58 20.03
CA GLN A 159 -10.78 -5.09 20.64
C GLN A 159 -11.13 -4.37 21.95
N GLN A 160 -10.16 -4.18 22.86
CA GLN A 160 -10.35 -3.47 24.13
C GLN A 160 -10.70 -1.99 23.96
N ALA A 161 -10.30 -1.39 22.83
CA ALA A 161 -10.67 -0.03 22.46
C ALA A 161 -12.02 0.06 21.70
N ASP A 162 -12.81 -1.02 21.59
CA ASP A 162 -14.08 -1.04 20.86
C ASP A 162 -13.97 -0.43 19.44
N VAL A 163 -12.91 -0.79 18.70
CA VAL A 163 -12.65 -0.25 17.37
C VAL A 163 -13.67 -0.82 16.38
N THR A 164 -14.37 0.05 15.68
CA THR A 164 -15.46 -0.30 14.76
C THR A 164 -14.98 -0.54 13.31
N GLY A 165 -15.75 -1.29 12.52
CA GLY A 165 -15.51 -1.45 11.08
C GLY A 165 -14.40 -2.41 10.68
N LEU A 166 -13.97 -3.32 11.57
CA LEU A 166 -13.08 -4.42 11.23
C LEU A 166 -13.59 -5.79 11.71
N SER A 167 -13.04 -6.83 11.10
CA SER A 167 -12.98 -8.20 11.58
C SER A 167 -11.50 -8.58 11.76
N LEU A 168 -11.21 -9.33 12.83
CA LEU A 168 -9.89 -9.91 13.09
C LEU A 168 -9.98 -11.42 12.88
N ILE A 169 -9.40 -11.91 11.77
CA ILE A 169 -9.47 -13.33 11.39
C ILE A 169 -8.11 -13.97 11.75
N PRO A 170 -8.07 -15.04 12.57
CA PRO A 170 -6.82 -15.71 12.88
C PRO A 170 -6.09 -16.18 11.61
N VAL A 171 -4.81 -15.86 11.50
CA VAL A 171 -3.92 -16.47 10.50
C VAL A 171 -3.75 -17.95 10.86
N GLY A 172 -3.61 -18.80 9.84
CA GLY A 172 -3.66 -20.27 9.95
C GLY A 172 -2.60 -20.90 10.88
N PRO A 173 -2.73 -22.21 11.16
CA PRO A 173 -2.07 -22.85 12.31
C PRO A 173 -0.56 -23.10 12.17
N GLU A 174 0.02 -22.96 10.97
CA GLU A 174 1.48 -23.02 10.83
C GLU A 174 2.14 -21.75 11.39
N ARG A 175 3.36 -21.90 11.90
CA ARG A 175 3.99 -20.82 12.67
C ARG A 175 4.28 -19.62 11.75
N PRO A 176 3.87 -18.40 12.12
CA PRO A 176 3.47 -17.99 13.46
C PRO A 176 1.97 -18.05 13.82
N ALA A 177 1.70 -18.67 14.96
CA ALA A 177 0.48 -18.39 15.73
C ALA A 177 0.54 -16.98 16.37
N GLY A 178 -0.62 -16.40 16.68
CA GLY A 178 -0.72 -15.09 17.33
C GLY A 178 -0.69 -13.90 16.37
N TRP A 179 -1.10 -14.10 15.11
CA TRP A 179 -1.34 -13.06 14.13
C TRP A 179 -2.78 -13.14 13.60
N TYR A 180 -3.35 -11.99 13.29
CA TYR A 180 -4.71 -11.84 12.78
C TYR A 180 -4.69 -11.00 11.51
N ALA A 181 -5.38 -11.47 10.48
CA ALA A 181 -5.71 -10.63 9.34
C ALA A 181 -6.71 -9.54 9.76
N LEU A 182 -6.37 -8.30 9.44
CA LEU A 182 -7.23 -7.13 9.64
C LEU A 182 -8.06 -6.95 8.37
N GLN A 183 -9.31 -7.39 8.42
CA GLN A 183 -10.27 -7.20 7.35
C GLN A 183 -11.17 -6.01 7.69
N PRO A 184 -11.15 -4.90 6.92
CA PRO A 184 -12.18 -3.88 7.04
C PRO A 184 -13.55 -4.44 6.66
N THR A 185 -14.57 -4.16 7.48
CA THR A 185 -15.97 -4.56 7.23
C THR A 185 -16.85 -3.39 6.81
N HIS A 186 -16.34 -2.15 6.89
CA HIS A 186 -17.01 -0.95 6.40
C HIS A 186 -16.41 -0.47 5.08
N LEU A 187 -17.25 -0.29 4.06
CA LEU A 187 -16.85 0.21 2.74
C LEU A 187 -17.26 1.69 2.61
N LEU A 188 -16.31 2.56 2.26
CA LEU A 188 -16.58 3.98 2.03
C LEU A 188 -17.34 4.21 0.72
N PRO A 189 -17.98 5.38 0.54
CA PRO A 189 -18.47 5.82 -0.78
C PRO A 189 -17.31 5.96 -1.79
N PRO A 190 -17.59 6.10 -3.10
CA PRO A 190 -16.56 6.35 -4.10
C PRO A 190 -15.71 7.61 -3.82
N LEU A 191 -14.44 7.55 -4.19
CA LEU A 191 -13.52 8.69 -4.18
C LEU A 191 -14.03 9.81 -5.09
N LEU A 192 -13.76 11.05 -4.67
CA LEU A 192 -14.04 12.26 -5.43
C LEU A 192 -12.93 12.50 -6.46
N VAL A 193 -13.24 12.25 -7.73
CA VAL A 193 -12.33 12.30 -8.88
C VAL A 193 -12.93 13.22 -9.95
N PRO A 194 -12.31 14.38 -10.28
CA PRO A 194 -11.27 15.09 -9.50
C PRO A 194 -11.80 15.56 -8.13
N PRO A 195 -10.93 15.92 -7.15
CA PRO A 195 -9.51 16.22 -7.29
C PRO A 195 -8.55 15.07 -6.98
N THR A 196 -9.03 13.89 -6.55
CA THR A 196 -8.16 12.71 -6.42
C THR A 196 -7.56 12.37 -7.79
N ARG A 197 -6.23 12.39 -7.90
CA ARG A 197 -5.48 12.06 -9.12
C ARG A 197 -5.22 10.56 -9.16
N MET A 198 -5.98 9.87 -10.00
CA MET A 198 -5.80 8.46 -10.30
C MET A 198 -6.29 8.18 -11.73
N ARG A 199 -5.72 7.16 -12.37
CA ARG A 199 -5.99 6.81 -13.77
C ARG A 199 -6.51 5.38 -13.85
N ARG A 200 -7.45 5.10 -14.75
CA ARG A 200 -7.78 3.70 -15.08
C ARG A 200 -6.61 3.10 -15.84
N LEU A 201 -6.09 1.98 -15.34
CA LEU A 201 -5.01 1.24 -15.98
C LEU A 201 -5.35 0.96 -17.46
N PRO A 202 -4.38 0.98 -18.39
CA PRO A 202 -4.64 0.79 -19.84
C PRO A 202 -5.37 -0.52 -20.22
N THR A 203 -5.29 -1.55 -19.39
CA THR A 203 -6.00 -2.83 -19.56
C THR A 203 -7.46 -2.81 -19.06
N ALA A 204 -7.92 -1.71 -18.46
CA ALA A 204 -9.33 -1.53 -18.08
C ALA A 204 -10.21 -1.37 -19.33
N THR A 205 -11.14 -2.29 -19.54
CA THR A 205 -12.05 -2.24 -20.70
C THR A 205 -13.19 -1.22 -20.50
N PRO A 206 -13.91 -0.81 -21.56
CA PRO A 206 -15.11 0.03 -21.46
C PRO A 206 -16.23 -0.62 -20.63
N HIS A 207 -16.19 -1.95 -20.54
CA HIS A 207 -17.14 -2.70 -19.76
C HIS A 207 -16.75 -2.74 -18.26
N CYS A 208 -15.45 -2.88 -17.91
CA CYS A 208 -14.98 -3.04 -16.50
C CYS A 208 -15.66 -1.97 -15.63
N ALA A 209 -16.17 -2.38 -14.46
CA ALA A 209 -16.92 -1.49 -13.56
C ALA A 209 -16.17 -0.17 -13.30
N ARG A 210 -16.90 0.95 -13.24
CA ARG A 210 -16.33 2.31 -13.30
C ARG A 210 -15.39 2.65 -12.13
N ASP A 211 -15.54 1.91 -11.05
CA ASP A 211 -14.88 1.93 -9.75
C ASP A 211 -13.73 0.92 -9.63
N HIS A 212 -13.57 0.04 -10.62
CA HIS A 212 -12.56 -1.01 -10.63
C HIS A 212 -11.41 -0.69 -11.59
N HIS A 213 -10.25 -1.28 -11.26
CA HIS A 213 -9.07 -1.38 -12.12
C HIS A 213 -8.34 -0.03 -12.31
N TRP A 214 -8.09 0.64 -11.18
CA TRP A 214 -7.38 1.93 -11.09
C TRP A 214 -5.90 1.77 -10.74
N GLU A 215 -5.06 2.63 -11.31
CA GLU A 215 -3.69 2.88 -10.83
C GLU A 215 -3.76 3.46 -9.41
N SER A 216 -2.77 3.11 -8.57
CA SER A 216 -2.67 3.69 -7.22
C SER A 216 -2.61 5.23 -7.27
N PRO A 217 -3.33 5.97 -6.37
CA PRO A 217 -3.43 7.42 -6.48
C PRO A 217 -2.11 8.18 -6.31
N THR A 218 -1.96 9.27 -7.06
CA THR A 218 -0.80 10.19 -7.09
C THR A 218 -1.13 11.56 -6.46
N SER A 219 -2.08 11.57 -5.52
CA SER A 219 -2.47 12.74 -4.72
C SER A 219 -2.97 12.29 -3.35
N GLU A 220 -3.31 13.26 -2.48
CA GLU A 220 -4.17 12.99 -1.33
C GLU A 220 -5.52 12.39 -1.79
N LEU A 221 -6.20 11.64 -0.92
CA LEU A 221 -7.49 11.01 -1.21
C LEU A 221 -8.65 11.91 -0.77
N TYR A 222 -9.59 12.16 -1.68
CA TYR A 222 -10.73 13.05 -1.44
C TYR A 222 -12.06 12.29 -1.45
N TYR A 223 -12.96 12.62 -0.52
CA TYR A 223 -14.34 12.14 -0.49
C TYR A 223 -15.32 13.31 -0.38
N ARG A 224 -16.52 13.14 -0.93
CA ARG A 224 -17.64 14.07 -0.66
C ARG A 224 -18.09 13.91 0.78
N GLN A 225 -18.38 15.03 1.45
CA GLN A 225 -18.95 15.03 2.80
C GLN A 225 -20.33 14.36 2.83
N ASP A 226 -21.13 14.57 1.78
CA ASP A 226 -22.43 13.91 1.63
C ASP A 226 -22.23 12.41 1.41
N GLY A 227 -22.73 11.61 2.35
CA GLY A 227 -22.58 10.14 2.34
C GLY A 227 -21.28 9.62 2.95
N PHE A 228 -20.36 10.48 3.42
CA PHE A 228 -19.19 10.04 4.19
C PHE A 228 -19.57 9.74 5.65
N ALA A 229 -20.24 8.61 5.85
CA ALA A 229 -20.27 7.92 7.14
C ALA A 229 -19.10 6.92 7.14
N ALA A 230 -18.27 6.96 8.18
CA ALA A 230 -17.08 6.12 8.30
C ALA A 230 -17.02 5.48 9.69
N ALA A 231 -16.59 4.22 9.74
CA ALA A 231 -16.24 3.52 10.98
C ALA A 231 -14.78 3.83 11.37
N ASP A 232 -14.28 3.25 12.47
CA ASP A 232 -12.88 3.43 12.86
C ASP A 232 -11.88 2.77 11.89
N VAL A 233 -12.29 1.69 11.22
CA VAL A 233 -11.54 1.03 10.14
C VAL A 233 -12.46 0.87 8.93
N ASN A 234 -11.94 1.14 7.75
CA ASN A 234 -12.69 1.16 6.50
C ASN A 234 -11.83 0.67 5.34
N ALA A 235 -12.47 0.25 4.25
CA ALA A 235 -11.84 0.09 2.94
C ALA A 235 -12.31 1.17 1.96
N SER A 236 -11.46 1.56 1.03
CA SER A 236 -11.85 2.32 -0.15
C SER A 236 -12.88 1.56 -0.98
N TYR A 237 -13.79 2.29 -1.63
CA TYR A 237 -14.72 1.68 -2.60
C TYR A 237 -13.95 1.01 -3.74
N GLU A 238 -12.99 1.76 -4.28
CA GLU A 238 -12.13 1.39 -5.40
C GLU A 238 -11.13 0.29 -5.04
N VAL A 239 -10.86 -0.57 -6.03
CA VAL A 239 -9.76 -1.55 -6.01
C VAL A 239 -8.62 -1.03 -6.87
N PHE A 240 -7.43 -1.03 -6.30
CA PHE A 240 -6.22 -0.53 -6.95
C PHE A 240 -5.33 -1.66 -7.45
N GLY A 241 -4.49 -1.31 -8.42
CA GLY A 241 -3.44 -2.17 -8.92
C GLY A 241 -2.26 -1.39 -9.49
N ASP A 242 -1.21 -2.13 -9.81
CA ASP A 242 0.01 -1.64 -10.46
C ASP A 242 0.55 -2.73 -11.41
N GLY A 243 0.92 -2.35 -12.64
CA GLY A 243 1.58 -3.25 -13.59
C GLY A 243 0.89 -4.58 -13.91
N GLY A 244 -0.43 -4.69 -13.74
CA GLY A 244 -1.18 -5.95 -13.89
C GLY A 244 -1.33 -6.78 -12.61
N ARG A 245 -0.95 -6.24 -11.45
CA ARG A 245 -1.20 -6.81 -10.11
C ARG A 245 -2.24 -5.96 -9.39
N ALA A 246 -3.24 -6.57 -8.74
CA ALA A 246 -4.00 -5.84 -7.73
C ALA A 246 -3.14 -5.59 -6.49
N THR A 247 -3.33 -4.44 -5.86
CA THR A 247 -2.78 -4.09 -4.54
C THR A 247 -3.88 -4.05 -3.46
N GLY A 248 -5.10 -4.47 -3.82
CA GLY A 248 -6.26 -4.51 -2.93
C GLY A 248 -6.98 -3.16 -2.81
N ARG A 249 -7.74 -3.03 -1.71
CA ARG A 249 -8.38 -1.76 -1.31
C ARG A 249 -7.46 -0.99 -0.37
N ILE A 250 -7.55 0.34 -0.38
CA ILE A 250 -6.83 1.16 0.60
C ILE A 250 -7.56 1.08 1.94
N VAL A 251 -6.84 0.67 2.98
CA VAL A 251 -7.35 0.70 4.36
C VAL A 251 -7.31 2.13 4.89
N ILE A 252 -8.45 2.61 5.41
CA ILE A 252 -8.63 3.96 5.94
C ILE A 252 -9.10 3.87 7.39
N ILE A 253 -8.34 4.49 8.29
CA ILE A 253 -8.54 4.42 9.74
C ILE A 253 -8.90 5.79 10.33
N SER A 254 -9.65 5.80 11.43
CA SER A 254 -9.88 7.01 12.21
C SER A 254 -8.60 7.46 12.94
N ASN A 255 -8.53 8.74 13.28
CA ASN A 255 -7.44 9.29 14.08
C ASN A 255 -7.25 8.55 15.42
N ARG A 256 -8.36 8.06 15.99
CA ARG A 256 -8.37 7.26 17.22
C ARG A 256 -7.54 5.98 17.09
N VAL A 257 -7.71 5.25 15.98
CA VAL A 257 -6.91 4.06 15.67
C VAL A 257 -5.46 4.45 15.41
N TYR A 258 -5.20 5.53 14.68
CA TYR A 258 -3.82 6.00 14.45
C TYR A 258 -3.09 6.32 15.76
N ARG A 259 -3.73 7.01 16.71
CA ARG A 259 -3.19 7.26 18.05
C ARG A 259 -2.99 5.98 18.86
N LEU A 260 -3.88 5.00 18.73
CA LEU A 260 -3.73 3.69 19.37
C LEU A 260 -2.52 2.92 18.82
N LEU A 261 -2.30 2.93 17.50
CA LEU A 261 -1.12 2.35 16.87
C LEU A 261 0.18 3.00 17.41
N LEU A 262 0.21 4.34 17.50
CA LEU A 262 1.35 5.05 18.10
C LEU A 262 1.57 4.69 19.57
N ALA A 263 0.49 4.60 20.37
CA ALA A 263 0.57 4.22 21.79
C ALA A 263 1.04 2.76 22.00
N MET A 264 0.72 1.87 21.05
CA MET A 264 1.22 0.49 21.00
C MET A 264 2.65 0.37 20.44
N GLY A 265 3.36 1.48 20.18
CA GLY A 265 4.72 1.46 19.68
C GLY A 265 4.87 0.93 18.25
N VAL A 266 3.83 1.04 17.42
CA VAL A 266 3.87 0.67 16.00
C VAL A 266 4.73 1.69 15.24
N THR A 267 6.00 1.35 14.98
CA THR A 267 6.99 2.26 14.38
C THR A 267 6.97 2.27 12.85
N GLN A 268 6.57 1.17 12.22
CA GLN A 268 6.58 0.91 10.78
C GLN A 268 5.49 1.64 9.97
N LEU A 269 4.87 2.69 10.53
CA LEU A 269 3.73 3.43 9.95
C LEU A 269 4.19 4.39 8.83
N VAL A 270 4.46 3.85 7.64
CA VAL A 270 5.00 4.60 6.51
C VAL A 270 3.97 4.72 5.38
N GLY A 271 3.85 5.92 4.81
CA GLY A 271 2.86 6.22 3.77
C GLY A 271 1.44 6.50 4.29
N CYS A 272 1.30 6.78 5.59
CA CYS A 272 0.06 7.32 6.15
C CYS A 272 -0.20 8.74 5.60
N GLU A 273 -1.44 9.01 5.19
CA GLU A 273 -1.84 10.29 4.60
C GLU A 273 -3.25 10.69 5.07
N PRO A 274 -3.51 11.96 5.45
CA PRO A 274 -4.83 12.48 5.76
C PRO A 274 -5.82 12.30 4.62
N ILE A 275 -7.03 11.87 4.97
CA ILE A 275 -8.18 11.84 4.07
C ILE A 275 -8.85 13.22 4.04
N ARG A 276 -9.17 13.71 2.84
CA ARG A 276 -9.82 15.01 2.64
C ARG A 276 -11.31 14.82 2.40
N VAL A 277 -12.12 15.09 3.43
CA VAL A 277 -13.58 15.15 3.30
C VAL A 277 -13.95 16.59 2.95
N VAL A 278 -14.60 16.80 1.80
CA VAL A 278 -14.95 18.13 1.29
C VAL A 278 -16.44 18.24 1.00
N ALA A 279 -17.04 19.39 1.27
CA ALA A 279 -18.43 19.67 0.94
C ALA A 279 -18.69 19.50 -0.57
N SER A 280 -19.86 19.01 -0.94
CA SER A 280 -20.30 19.03 -2.34
C SER A 280 -20.47 20.48 -2.80
N ALA A 281 -19.94 20.78 -3.98
CA ALA A 281 -20.14 22.05 -4.69
C ALA A 281 -21.43 22.03 -5.52
#